data_AF-A0A8J6LQ57-F1
#
_entry.id   AF-A0A8J6LQ57-F1
#
_cell.length_a   1.000
_cell.length_b   1.000
_cell.length_c   1.000
_cell.angle_alpha   90.00
_cell.angle_beta   90.00
_cell.angle_gamma   90.00
#
_symmetry.space_group_name_H-M   'P 1'
#
loop_
_entity.id
_entity.type
_entity.pdbx_description
1 polymer ?
#
loop_
_entity_poly.entity_id
_entity_poly.type
_entity_poly.pdbx_seq_one_letter_code
_entity_poly.pdbx_strand_id
1 'polypeptide(L)'
;MTLVETGTRGLLAAVLGPKTTGEITYASRLVAALDPTMLLLADRAFDGAAFMAQVHATGAAFCIRLRSNRRLPILAQLSDGSFLTLWRA
;
A
#
# COMPACT_ATOMS: atom_id res chain seq x y z
N MET A 1 1.40 -14.23 -5.34
CA MET A 1 0.73 -13.14 -4.60
C MET A 1 -0.55 -12.77 -5.34
N THR A 2 -1.59 -12.39 -4.61
CA THR A 2 -2.90 -12.03 -5.16
C THR A 2 -3.35 -10.66 -4.66
N LEU A 3 -4.08 -9.94 -5.51
CA LEU A 3 -4.87 -8.77 -5.13
C LEU A 3 -6.33 -9.22 -5.02
N VAL A 4 -6.94 -9.02 -3.86
CA VAL A 4 -8.29 -9.51 -3.56
C VAL A 4 -9.15 -8.40 -2.96
N GLU A 5 -10.41 -8.37 -3.36
CA GLU A 5 -11.40 -7.48 -2.75
C GLU A 5 -11.74 -7.99 -1.33
N THR A 6 -11.75 -7.11 -0.33
CA THR A 6 -11.92 -7.53 1.07
C THR A 6 -13.33 -8.03 1.40
N GLY A 7 -14.37 -7.51 0.73
CA GLY A 7 -15.76 -7.87 0.99
C GLY A 7 -16.14 -9.22 0.36
N THR A 8 -16.21 -9.25 -0.97
CA THR A 8 -16.62 -10.43 -1.72
C THR A 8 -15.56 -11.53 -1.81
N ARG A 9 -14.29 -11.21 -1.48
CA ARG A 9 -13.11 -12.07 -1.74
C ARG A 9 -12.87 -12.33 -3.23
N GLY A 10 -13.42 -11.48 -4.11
CA GLY A 10 -13.14 -11.52 -5.54
C GLY A 10 -11.65 -11.37 -5.83
N LEU A 11 -11.12 -12.24 -6.69
CA LEU A 11 -9.74 -12.15 -7.16
C LEU A 11 -9.65 -11.12 -8.29
N LEU A 12 -8.93 -10.02 -8.04
CA LEU A 12 -8.75 -8.93 -9.01
C LEU A 12 -7.56 -9.23 -9.93
N ALA A 13 -6.45 -9.72 -9.35
CA ALA A 13 -5.25 -10.07 -10.09
C ALA A 13 -4.36 -11.05 -9.30
N ALA A 14 -3.49 -11.76 -10.01
CA ALA A 14 -2.53 -12.68 -9.41
C ALA A 14 -1.21 -12.67 -10.17
N VAL A 15 -0.11 -12.77 -9.44
CA VAL A 15 1.23 -12.99 -10.01
C VAL A 15 1.88 -14.18 -9.33
N LEU A 16 2.42 -15.08 -10.16
CA LEU A 16 3.13 -16.29 -9.76
C LEU A 16 4.62 -16.15 -10.08
N GLY A 17 5.47 -16.86 -9.34
CA GLY A 17 6.89 -16.93 -9.61
C GLY A 17 7.66 -17.62 -8.49
N PRO A 18 9.00 -17.66 -8.59
CA PRO A 18 9.85 -18.36 -7.63
C PRO A 18 9.86 -17.67 -6.26
N LYS A 19 10.11 -18.46 -5.21
CA LYS A 19 10.26 -17.98 -3.82
C LYS A 19 11.46 -17.04 -3.61
N THR A 20 12.39 -17.00 -4.57
CA THR A 20 13.57 -16.12 -4.55
C THR A 20 13.22 -14.66 -4.85
N THR A 21 12.02 -14.38 -5.36
CA THR A 21 11.55 -13.02 -5.60
C THR A 21 10.79 -12.50 -4.38
N GLY A 22 11.15 -11.32 -3.90
CA GLY A 22 10.51 -10.70 -2.74
C GLY A 22 9.06 -10.29 -2.99
N GLU A 23 8.26 -10.28 -1.93
CA GLU A 23 6.83 -9.94 -1.97
C GLU A 23 6.55 -8.56 -2.54
N ILE A 24 7.37 -7.57 -2.22
CA ILE A 24 7.23 -6.20 -2.75
C ILE A 24 7.37 -6.15 -4.26
N THR A 25 8.25 -6.97 -4.83
CA THR A 25 8.40 -7.09 -6.29
C THR A 25 7.15 -7.64 -6.93
N TYR A 26 6.49 -8.62 -6.28
CA TYR A 26 5.21 -9.13 -6.77
C TYR A 26 4.07 -8.12 -6.60
N ALA A 27 4.00 -7.42 -5.47
CA ALA A 27 2.98 -6.41 -5.22
C ALA A 27 3.07 -5.27 -6.24
N SER A 28 4.29 -4.83 -6.58
CA SER A 28 4.53 -3.79 -7.59
C SER A 28 3.96 -4.17 -8.97
N ARG A 29 3.95 -5.46 -9.32
CA ARG A 29 3.35 -5.95 -10.57
C ARG A 29 1.82 -5.97 -10.54
N LEU A 30 1.22 -6.01 -9.35
CA LEU A 30 -0.24 -6.00 -9.17
C LEU A 30 -0.83 -4.58 -9.15
N VAL A 31 0.01 -3.54 -8.99
CA VAL A 31 -0.44 -2.14 -8.94
C VAL A 31 -1.21 -1.74 -10.21
N ALA A 32 -0.89 -2.31 -11.37
CA ALA A 32 -1.59 -2.02 -12.62
C ALA A 32 -3.07 -2.45 -12.64
N ALA A 33 -3.52 -3.27 -11.68
CA ALA A 33 -4.93 -3.64 -11.52
C ALA A 33 -5.71 -2.67 -10.62
N LEU A 34 -5.05 -1.64 -10.06
CA LEU A 34 -5.69 -0.61 -9.27
C LEU A 34 -6.18 0.53 -10.16
N ASP A 35 -7.27 1.15 -9.75
CA ASP A 35 -7.84 2.33 -10.40
C ASP A 35 -8.25 3.40 -9.37
N PRO A 36 -8.61 4.63 -9.81
CA PRO A 36 -8.95 5.74 -8.92
C PRO A 36 -10.17 5.53 -8.01
N THR A 37 -10.97 4.48 -8.24
CA THR A 37 -12.13 4.16 -7.41
C THR A 37 -11.78 3.23 -6.24
N MET A 38 -10.53 2.74 -6.17
CA MET A 38 -10.11 1.74 -5.20
C MET A 38 -9.38 2.31 -3.98
N LEU A 39 -9.56 1.65 -2.84
CA LEU A 39 -8.74 1.80 -1.63
C LEU A 39 -7.91 0.53 -1.41
N LEU A 40 -6.59 0.63 -1.59
CA LEU A 40 -5.67 -0.48 -1.31
C LEU A 40 -5.41 -0.58 0.21
N LEU A 41 -5.68 -1.75 0.78
CA LEU A 41 -5.26 -2.10 2.14
C LEU A 41 -3.98 -2.96 2.07
N ALA A 42 -2.94 -2.57 2.80
CA ALA A 42 -1.70 -3.36 2.88
C ALA A 42 -1.13 -3.42 4.30
N ASP A 43 -0.43 -4.52 4.59
CA ASP A 43 0.21 -4.72 5.90
C ASP A 43 1.57 -4.00 5.97
N ARG A 44 2.22 -4.09 7.14
CA ARG A 44 3.62 -3.73 7.36
C ARG A 44 4.52 -4.40 6.32
N ALA A 45 5.61 -3.71 5.98
CA ALA A 45 6.54 -4.02 4.88
C ALA A 45 6.14 -3.49 3.49
N PHE A 46 4.90 -3.03 3.31
CA PHE A 46 4.47 -2.30 2.10
C PHE A 46 4.57 -0.77 2.27
N ASP A 47 5.15 -0.28 3.38
CA ASP A 47 5.33 1.14 3.71
C ASP A 47 6.57 1.79 3.05
N GLY A 48 7.05 1.23 1.95
CA GLY A 48 8.17 1.78 1.17
C GLY A 48 7.71 2.93 0.28
N ALA A 49 8.41 4.07 0.28
CA ALA A 49 8.01 5.25 -0.48
C ALA A 49 7.87 4.98 -1.98
N ALA A 50 8.77 4.18 -2.56
CA ALA A 50 8.69 3.80 -3.98
C ALA A 50 7.42 3.02 -4.30
N PHE A 51 7.01 2.08 -3.44
CA PHE A 51 5.79 1.30 -3.65
C PHE A 51 4.54 2.17 -3.49
N MET A 52 4.48 3.03 -2.46
CA MET A 52 3.34 3.95 -2.30
C MET A 52 3.24 4.96 -3.44
N ALA A 53 4.37 5.42 -4.00
CA ALA A 53 4.36 6.28 -5.18
C ALA A 53 3.78 5.54 -6.41
N GLN A 54 4.09 4.25 -6.59
CA GLN A 54 3.48 3.45 -7.66
C GLN A 54 1.97 3.32 -7.48
N VAL A 55 1.49 3.04 -6.27
CA VAL A 55 0.05 2.97 -5.97
C VAL A 55 -0.61 4.32 -6.22
N HIS A 56 -0.03 5.40 -5.71
CA HIS A 56 -0.55 6.76 -5.91
C HIS A 56 -0.64 7.15 -7.39
N ALA A 57 0.32 6.73 -8.22
CA ALA A 57 0.33 7.00 -9.66
C ALA A 57 -0.87 6.37 -10.41
N THR A 58 -1.53 5.36 -9.84
CA THR A 58 -2.77 4.79 -10.40
C THR A 58 -4.01 5.63 -10.11
N GLY A 59 -3.89 6.63 -9.24
CA GLY A 59 -5.01 7.40 -8.69
C GLY A 59 -5.73 6.71 -7.53
N ALA A 60 -5.41 5.44 -7.22
CA ALA A 60 -5.98 4.74 -6.07
C ALA A 60 -5.57 5.37 -4.74
N ALA A 61 -6.47 5.34 -3.77
CA ALA A 61 -6.15 5.62 -2.38
C ALA A 61 -5.48 4.40 -1.73
N PHE A 62 -4.77 4.59 -0.62
CA PHE A 62 -4.20 3.49 0.14
C PHE A 62 -4.22 3.73 1.65
N CYS A 63 -4.33 2.64 2.41
CA CYS A 63 -4.16 2.58 3.85
C CYS A 63 -3.21 1.43 4.20
N ILE A 64 -2.05 1.78 4.75
CA ILE A 64 -0.97 0.82 5.01
C ILE A 64 -0.65 0.80 6.49
N ARG A 65 -0.64 -0.40 7.09
CA ARG A 65 -0.20 -0.56 8.48
C ARG A 65 1.30 -0.33 8.57
N LEU A 66 1.72 0.67 9.34
CA LEU A 66 3.13 0.96 9.53
C LEU A 66 3.82 0.00 10.50
N ARG A 67 5.13 -0.16 10.33
CA ARG A 67 5.98 -0.82 11.35
C ARG A 67 6.01 0.04 12.61
N SER A 68 5.84 -0.58 13.79
CA SER A 68 5.74 0.12 15.08
C SER A 68 7.01 0.88 15.48
N ASN A 69 8.16 0.52 14.92
CA ASN A 69 9.44 1.19 15.14
C ASN A 69 9.66 2.39 14.21
N ARG A 70 8.77 2.67 13.24
CA ARG A 70 8.88 3.84 12.39
C ARG A 70 8.49 5.08 13.18
N ARG A 71 9.39 6.06 13.24
CA ARG A 71 9.16 7.36 13.88
C ARG A 71 8.93 8.40 12.79
N LEU A 72 7.74 8.97 12.77
CA LEU A 72 7.32 9.97 11.80
C LEU A 72 7.12 11.31 12.51
N PRO A 73 7.56 12.44 11.93
CA PRO A 73 7.31 13.74 12.52
C PRO A 73 5.80 14.05 12.49
N ILE A 74 5.25 14.52 13.60
CA ILE A 74 3.91 15.07 13.64
C ILE A 74 4.00 16.51 13.17
N LEU A 75 3.42 16.83 12.01
CA LEU A 75 3.38 18.20 11.50
C LEU A 75 2.15 18.96 12.00
N ALA A 76 1.00 18.30 12.05
CA ALA A 76 -0.25 18.85 12.55
C ALA A 76 -1.15 17.72 13.04
N GLN A 77 -1.83 17.93 14.15
CA GLN A 77 -2.89 17.04 14.63
C GLN A 77 -4.24 17.51 14.06
N LEU A 78 -5.06 16.58 13.57
CA LEU A 78 -6.38 16.83 13.03
C LEU A 78 -7.45 16.59 14.11
N SER A 79 -8.65 17.12 13.91
CA SER A 79 -9.75 17.06 14.89
C SER A 79 -10.26 15.65 15.17
N ASP A 80 -10.02 14.70 14.26
CA ASP A 80 -10.35 13.28 14.40
C ASP A 80 -9.28 12.48 15.16
N GLY A 81 -8.22 13.14 15.62
CA GLY A 81 -7.10 12.51 16.33
C GLY A 81 -6.02 11.93 15.41
N SER A 82 -6.21 11.95 14.09
CA SER A 82 -5.14 11.64 13.14
C SER A 82 -4.12 12.78 13.06
N PHE A 83 -2.98 12.56 12.39
CA PHE A 83 -1.98 13.60 12.19
C PHE A 83 -1.39 13.59 10.79
N LEU A 84 -1.04 14.78 10.31
CA LEU A 84 -0.27 14.97 9.10
C LEU A 84 1.20 14.73 9.36
N THR A 85 1.85 14.07 8.42
CA THR A 85 3.29 13.76 8.48
C THR A 85 3.92 13.85 7.09
N LEU A 86 5.25 13.80 7.05
CA LEU A 86 6.02 13.73 5.81
C LEU A 86 6.52 12.32 5.59
N TRP A 87 6.29 11.81 4.39
CA TRP A 87 6.87 10.56 3.97
C TRP A 87 8.25 10.78 3.34
N ARG A 88 9.32 10.47 4.08
CA ARG A 88 10.67 10.46 3.53
C ARG A 88 10.95 9.10 2.90
N ALA A 89 11.45 9.12 1.66
CA ALA A 89 11.93 7.96 0.93
C ALA A 89 13.12 7.31 1.62
#